data_AF-K3VF63-F1
#
_entry.id   AF-K3VF63-F1
#
_cell.length_a   1.000
_cell.length_b   1.000
_cell.length_c   1.000
_cell.angle_alpha   90.00
_cell.angle_beta   90.00
_cell.angle_gamma   90.00
#
_symmetry.space_group_name_H-M   'P 1'
#
loop_
_entity.id
_entity.type
_entity.pdbx_description
1 polymer ?
#
loop_
_entity_poly.entity_id
_entity_poly.type
_entity_poly.pdbx_seq_one_letter_code
_entity_poly.pdbx_strand_id
1 'polypeptide(L)'
;MVSAIPRRHDTRTPEKPRKLSNPRLKGDKLIVRLKLRPSILAQFPTKPKPLEKKPTTKPLIKEHNAHQLQFLDQLISEQSTELNRLNQERSITMQNIENYERVCSMHLDTLHRSLADACDLGMTSCELKDGDGDSTRLLKDDIQQMRQGVQNWSRILMEAKQDLASKKHQITMIATSLKTLEEERQQLSQWM
;
A
#
# COMPACT_ATOMS: atom_id res chain seq x y z
N MET A 1 -12.36 31.73 -6.37
CA MET A 1 -12.49 32.30 -5.01
C MET A 1 -13.58 31.54 -4.29
N VAL A 2 -13.22 30.76 -3.26
CA VAL A 2 -14.13 29.93 -2.47
C VAL A 2 -14.70 30.78 -1.34
N SER A 3 -16.02 30.82 -1.19
CA SER A 3 -16.67 31.44 -0.02
C SER A 3 -17.29 30.36 0.85
N ALA A 4 -16.70 30.16 2.03
CA ALA A 4 -17.20 29.29 3.09
C ALA A 4 -18.18 30.07 3.96
N ILE A 5 -19.37 29.51 4.20
CA ILE A 5 -20.32 30.05 5.18
C ILE A 5 -20.25 29.19 6.45
N PRO A 6 -20.01 29.78 7.65
CA PRO A 6 -19.85 29.03 8.90
C PRO A 6 -21.21 28.60 9.47
N ARG A 7 -21.35 27.32 9.84
CA ARG A 7 -22.51 26.84 10.60
C ARG A 7 -22.23 26.95 12.09
N ARG A 8 -22.98 27.84 12.75
CA ARG A 8 -23.02 28.03 14.19
C ARG A 8 -23.58 26.79 14.88
N HIS A 9 -22.96 26.41 15.99
CA HIS A 9 -23.50 25.47 16.98
C HIS A 9 -24.79 26.05 17.57
N ASP A 10 -25.87 25.27 17.57
CA ASP A 10 -27.02 25.53 18.43
C ASP A 10 -27.23 24.35 19.38
N THR A 11 -27.17 24.69 20.67
CA THR A 11 -27.23 23.83 21.84
C THR A 11 -28.66 23.83 22.37
N ARG A 12 -29.40 22.74 22.19
CA ARG A 12 -30.55 22.42 23.05
C ARG A 12 -30.76 20.91 23.14
N THR A 13 -30.70 20.43 24.37
CA THR A 13 -30.82 19.05 24.86
C THR A 13 -32.12 18.34 24.46
N PRO A 14 -32.11 16.99 24.34
CA PRO A 14 -33.25 16.24 23.84
C PRO A 14 -34.34 16.08 24.91
N GLU A 15 -35.52 16.60 24.64
CA GLU A 15 -36.73 16.29 25.41
C GLU A 15 -37.17 14.86 25.10
N LYS A 16 -37.41 14.05 26.14
CA LYS A 16 -37.83 12.65 26.03
C LYS A 16 -39.12 12.51 25.20
N PRO A 17 -39.25 11.53 24.29
CA PRO A 17 -40.50 11.31 23.58
C PRO A 17 -41.56 10.74 24.55
N ARG A 18 -42.68 11.44 24.70
CA ARG A 18 -43.89 10.89 25.33
C ARG A 18 -44.38 9.69 24.51
N LYS A 19 -44.52 8.54 25.15
CA LYS A 19 -45.17 7.35 24.57
C LYS A 19 -46.65 7.64 24.35
N LEU A 20 -47.06 7.83 23.09
CA LEU A 20 -48.46 7.81 22.69
C LEU A 20 -48.88 6.35 22.49
N SER A 21 -49.52 5.79 23.50
CA SER A 21 -50.21 4.51 23.42
C SER A 21 -51.61 4.72 22.83
N ASN A 22 -51.79 4.42 21.54
CA ASN A 22 -53.00 3.74 21.10
C ASN A 22 -52.82 3.06 19.73
N PRO A 23 -53.10 1.76 19.60
CA PRO A 23 -53.08 1.04 18.35
C PRO A 23 -54.45 1.14 17.67
N ARG A 24 -54.45 1.28 16.34
CA ARG A 24 -55.61 1.39 15.42
C ARG A 24 -56.07 2.83 15.15
N LEU A 25 -55.38 3.47 14.20
CA LEU A 25 -55.99 4.07 13.01
C LEU A 25 -54.89 4.13 11.94
N LYS A 26 -55.02 3.28 10.93
CA LYS A 26 -54.14 3.27 9.76
C LYS A 26 -54.40 4.55 8.96
N GLY A 27 -53.36 5.34 8.77
CA GLY A 27 -53.22 6.25 7.64
C GLY A 27 -53.97 7.56 7.75
N ASP A 28 -53.33 8.56 8.37
CA ASP A 28 -53.53 9.95 7.98
C ASP A 28 -52.16 10.65 8.01
N LYS A 29 -51.56 10.81 6.83
CA LYS A 29 -50.42 11.71 6.65
C LYS A 29 -50.97 13.13 6.79
N LEU A 30 -50.45 13.89 7.73
CA LEU A 30 -50.64 15.34 7.82
C LEU A 30 -50.16 15.97 6.50
N ILE A 31 -51.06 16.20 5.55
CA ILE A 31 -50.78 17.00 4.36
C ILE A 31 -51.28 18.41 4.66
N VAL A 32 -50.34 19.32 4.87
CA VAL A 32 -50.61 20.76 4.94
C VAL A 32 -51.22 21.19 3.60
N ARG A 33 -52.53 21.43 3.57
CA ARG A 33 -53.26 21.92 2.38
C ARG A 33 -52.92 23.39 2.13
N LEU A 34 -51.91 23.66 1.31
CA LEU A 34 -51.74 24.97 0.68
C LEU A 34 -52.91 25.18 -0.31
N LYS A 35 -53.83 26.10 -0.02
CA LYS A 35 -54.93 26.45 -0.92
C LYS A 35 -54.40 27.30 -2.09
N LEU A 36 -53.97 26.64 -3.16
CA LEU A 36 -53.63 27.30 -4.43
C LEU A 36 -54.90 27.78 -5.15
N ARG A 37 -54.82 28.87 -5.92
CA ARG A 37 -55.95 29.41 -6.71
C ARG A 37 -56.42 28.38 -7.77
N PRO A 38 -57.72 28.33 -8.14
CA PRO A 38 -58.25 27.35 -9.08
C PRO A 38 -57.55 27.33 -10.45
N SER A 39 -57.09 28.49 -10.95
CA SER A 39 -56.34 28.59 -12.20
C SER A 39 -54.97 27.92 -12.16
N ILE A 40 -54.33 27.88 -10.98
CA ILE A 40 -53.06 27.18 -10.76
C ILE A 40 -53.32 25.68 -10.60
N LEU A 41 -54.37 25.30 -9.87
CA LEU A 41 -54.81 23.90 -9.73
C LEU A 41 -55.16 23.25 -11.08
N ALA A 42 -55.72 24.01 -12.02
CA ALA A 42 -56.07 23.52 -13.36
C ALA A 42 -54.85 23.25 -14.27
N GLN A 43 -53.67 23.79 -13.94
CA GLN A 43 -52.42 23.50 -14.65
C GLN A 43 -51.79 22.18 -14.18
N PHE A 44 -52.21 21.66 -13.02
CA PHE A 44 -51.79 20.36 -12.55
C PHE A 44 -52.80 19.30 -13.00
N PRO A 45 -52.35 18.17 -13.55
CA PRO A 45 -53.24 17.09 -13.96
C PRO A 45 -54.03 16.57 -12.74
N THR A 46 -55.34 16.83 -12.71
CA THR A 46 -56.25 16.53 -11.59
C THR A 46 -56.63 15.05 -11.49
N LYS A 47 -56.24 14.25 -12.47
CA LYS A 47 -56.31 12.80 -12.37
C LYS A 47 -54.95 12.30 -11.90
N PRO A 48 -54.85 11.52 -10.81
CA PRO A 48 -53.63 10.78 -10.54
C PRO A 48 -53.39 9.90 -11.76
N LYS A 49 -52.41 10.26 -12.61
CA LYS A 49 -51.86 9.29 -13.53
C LYS A 49 -51.40 8.14 -12.63
N PRO A 50 -51.82 6.88 -12.90
CA PRO A 50 -51.16 5.77 -12.26
C PRO A 50 -49.67 6.01 -12.48
N LEU A 51 -48.87 6.01 -11.42
CA LEU A 51 -47.43 5.87 -11.56
C LEU A 51 -47.23 4.50 -12.21
N GLU A 52 -47.28 4.46 -13.53
CA GLU A 52 -47.01 3.26 -14.30
C GLU A 52 -45.55 2.93 -14.07
N LYS A 53 -45.38 2.05 -13.08
CA LYS A 53 -44.14 1.42 -12.63
C LYS A 53 -43.21 2.39 -11.90
N LYS A 54 -42.87 2.02 -10.65
CA LYS A 54 -41.63 2.49 -9.99
C LYS A 54 -40.49 2.37 -11.02
N PRO A 55 -39.54 3.32 -11.10
CA PRO A 55 -38.39 3.16 -11.98
C PRO A 55 -37.78 1.80 -11.65
N THR A 56 -37.68 0.95 -12.66
CA THR A 56 -37.17 -0.41 -12.53
C THR A 56 -35.72 -0.28 -12.09
N THR A 57 -35.42 -0.49 -10.80
CA THR A 57 -34.05 -0.37 -10.25
C THR A 57 -33.18 -1.58 -10.57
N LYS A 58 -33.78 -2.69 -11.01
CA LYS A 58 -33.09 -3.94 -11.33
C LYS A 58 -32.04 -3.86 -12.47
N PRO A 59 -32.27 -3.14 -13.60
CA PRO A 59 -31.28 -3.00 -14.66
C PRO A 59 -30.03 -2.23 -14.19
N LEU A 60 -30.22 -1.15 -13.43
CA LEU A 60 -29.13 -0.35 -12.86
C LEU A 60 -28.25 -1.14 -11.89
N ILE A 61 -28.86 -2.02 -11.08
CA ILE A 61 -28.12 -2.89 -10.15
C ILE A 61 -27.29 -3.93 -10.93
N LYS A 62 -27.82 -4.50 -12.01
CA LYS A 62 -27.09 -5.47 -12.85
C LYS A 62 -25.90 -4.84 -13.57
N GLU A 63 -26.08 -3.67 -14.17
CA GLU A 63 -24.98 -2.93 -14.80
C GLU A 63 -23.92 -2.53 -13.77
N HIS A 64 -24.34 -2.04 -12.59
CA HIS A 64 -23.41 -1.71 -11.51
C HIS A 64 -22.58 -2.93 -11.06
N ASN A 65 -23.20 -4.08 -10.83
CA ASN A 65 -22.51 -5.30 -10.42
C ASN A 65 -21.55 -5.80 -11.52
N ALA A 66 -21.93 -5.70 -12.79
CA ALA A 66 -21.06 -6.07 -13.91
C ALA A 66 -19.82 -5.16 -13.98
N HIS A 67 -19.98 -3.85 -13.79
CA HIS A 67 -18.86 -2.90 -13.76
C HIS A 67 -17.94 -3.16 -12.56
N GLN A 68 -18.51 -3.45 -11.38
CA GLN A 68 -17.73 -3.80 -10.20
C GLN A 68 -16.94 -5.11 -10.39
N LEU A 69 -17.51 -6.12 -11.04
CA LEU A 69 -16.79 -7.35 -11.37
C LEU A 69 -15.63 -7.13 -12.33
N GLN A 70 -15.85 -6.36 -13.41
CA GLN A 70 -14.78 -6.00 -14.35
C GLN A 70 -13.65 -5.24 -13.65
N PHE A 71 -13.99 -4.34 -12.73
CA PHE A 71 -13.00 -3.62 -11.92
C PHE A 71 -12.21 -4.57 -11.02
N LEU A 72 -12.87 -5.51 -10.33
CA LEU A 72 -12.20 -6.52 -9.50
C LEU A 72 -11.31 -7.44 -10.33
N ASP A 73 -11.76 -7.90 -11.50
CA ASP A 73 -10.97 -8.71 -12.43
C ASP A 73 -9.70 -7.97 -12.87
N GLN A 74 -9.81 -6.69 -13.22
CA GLN A 74 -8.67 -5.87 -13.59
C GLN A 74 -7.69 -5.72 -12.43
N LEU A 75 -8.18 -5.39 -11.23
CA LEU A 75 -7.34 -5.18 -10.05
C LEU A 75 -6.60 -6.47 -9.63
N ILE A 76 -7.29 -7.63 -9.68
CA ILE A 76 -6.68 -8.94 -9.42
C ILE A 76 -5.58 -9.23 -10.45
N SER A 77 -5.81 -8.95 -11.73
CA SER A 77 -4.81 -9.14 -12.78
C SER A 77 -3.57 -8.26 -12.56
N GLU A 78 -3.76 -6.98 -12.22
CA GLU A 78 -2.67 -6.04 -11.93
C GLU A 78 -1.86 -6.49 -10.71
N GLN A 79 -2.53 -6.83 -9.60
CA GLN A 79 -1.87 -7.30 -8.38
C GLN A 79 -1.15 -8.64 -8.58
N SER A 80 -1.70 -9.55 -9.38
CA SER A 80 -1.07 -10.84 -9.71
C SER A 80 0.20 -10.64 -10.55
N THR A 81 0.17 -9.70 -11.49
CA THR A 81 1.34 -9.33 -12.30
C THR A 81 2.45 -8.75 -11.42
N GLU A 82 2.09 -7.86 -10.50
CA GLU A 82 3.03 -7.27 -9.56
C GLU A 82 3.60 -8.31 -8.59
N LEU A 83 2.79 -9.25 -8.12
CA LEU A 83 3.24 -10.37 -7.29
C LEU A 83 4.30 -11.22 -8.02
N ASN A 84 4.08 -11.52 -9.30
CA ASN A 84 5.03 -12.27 -10.12
C ASN A 84 6.35 -11.49 -10.30
N ARG A 85 6.26 -10.19 -10.58
CA ARG A 85 7.43 -9.30 -10.69
C ARG A 85 8.25 -9.30 -9.40
N LEU A 86 7.59 -9.11 -8.24
CA LEU A 86 8.26 -9.10 -6.94
C LEU A 86 8.88 -10.45 -6.59
N ASN A 87 8.23 -11.58 -6.93
CA ASN A 87 8.80 -12.91 -6.71
C ASN A 87 10.05 -13.13 -7.57
N GLN A 88 10.03 -12.70 -8.83
CA GLN A 88 11.20 -12.79 -9.71
C GLN A 88 12.36 -11.94 -9.18
N GLU A 89 12.10 -10.68 -8.79
CA GLU A 89 13.11 -9.81 -8.21
C GLU A 89 13.67 -10.37 -6.90
N ARG A 90 12.81 -10.92 -6.04
CA ARG A 90 13.22 -11.57 -4.80
C ARG A 90 14.16 -12.75 -5.06
N SER A 91 13.89 -13.55 -6.09
CA SER A 91 14.75 -14.67 -6.49
C SER A 91 16.13 -14.17 -6.94
N ILE A 92 16.16 -13.13 -7.77
CA ILE A 92 17.41 -12.51 -8.23
C ILE A 92 18.20 -11.93 -7.05
N THR A 93 17.54 -11.19 -6.14
CA THR A 93 18.20 -10.65 -4.94
C THR A 93 18.78 -11.78 -4.06
N MET A 94 18.08 -12.92 -3.95
CA MET A 94 18.57 -14.08 -3.19
C MET A 94 19.85 -14.66 -3.81
N GLN A 95 19.90 -14.82 -5.13
CA GLN A 95 21.12 -15.26 -5.83
C GLN A 95 22.28 -14.25 -5.68
N ASN A 96 21.97 -12.95 -5.69
CA ASN A 96 22.98 -11.91 -5.46
C ASN A 96 23.53 -11.94 -4.04
N ILE A 97 22.70 -12.21 -3.03
CA ILE A 97 23.14 -12.37 -1.63
C ILE A 97 24.17 -13.49 -1.52
N GLU A 98 23.93 -14.66 -2.12
CA GLU A 98 24.89 -15.77 -2.10
C GLU A 98 26.24 -15.38 -2.73
N ASN A 99 26.21 -14.62 -3.84
CA ASN A 99 27.42 -14.10 -4.47
C ASN A 99 28.14 -13.07 -3.57
N TYR A 100 27.41 -12.16 -2.93
CA TYR A 100 27.98 -11.17 -2.02
C TYR A 100 28.58 -11.83 -0.78
N GLU A 101 27.96 -12.88 -0.23
CA GLU A 101 28.52 -13.66 0.89
C GLU A 101 29.85 -14.32 0.51
N ARG A 102 29.93 -14.89 -0.70
CA ARG A 102 31.18 -15.46 -1.23
C ARG A 102 32.27 -14.39 -1.33
N VAL A 103 31.95 -13.23 -1.91
CA VAL A 103 32.91 -12.14 -2.09
C VAL A 103 33.36 -11.56 -0.74
N CYS A 104 32.44 -11.37 0.21
CA CYS A 104 32.77 -10.95 1.58
C CYS A 104 33.76 -11.92 2.23
N SER A 105 33.50 -13.22 2.13
CA SER A 105 34.36 -14.26 2.70
C SER A 105 35.75 -14.22 2.08
N MET A 106 35.85 -14.11 0.74
CA MET A 106 37.14 -13.98 0.05
C MET A 106 37.92 -12.73 0.50
N HIS A 107 37.26 -11.59 0.69
CA HIS A 107 37.92 -10.36 1.13
C HIS A 107 38.40 -10.48 2.58
N LEU A 108 37.60 -11.10 3.45
CA LEU A 108 37.98 -11.39 4.83
C LEU A 108 39.18 -12.35 4.90
N ASP A 109 39.15 -13.45 4.13
CA ASP A 109 40.25 -14.41 4.07
C ASP A 109 41.55 -13.79 3.54
N THR A 110 41.43 -12.87 2.58
CA THR A 110 42.58 -12.14 2.04
C THR A 110 43.14 -11.19 3.10
N LEU A 111 42.28 -10.42 3.77
CA LEU A 111 42.69 -9.54 4.87
C LEU A 111 43.35 -10.32 6.00
N HIS A 112 42.80 -11.47 6.41
CA HIS A 112 43.38 -12.31 7.46
C HIS A 112 44.75 -12.87 7.06
N ARG A 113 44.92 -13.34 5.82
CA ARG A 113 46.22 -13.81 5.32
C ARG A 113 47.24 -12.68 5.29
N SER A 114 46.91 -11.52 4.73
CA SER A 114 47.81 -10.38 4.71
C SER A 114 48.19 -9.89 6.11
N LEU A 115 47.27 -9.96 7.08
CA LEU A 115 47.57 -9.65 8.48
C LEU A 115 48.51 -10.69 9.11
N ALA A 116 48.29 -11.98 8.85
CA ALA A 116 49.16 -13.06 9.32
C ALA A 116 50.57 -12.92 8.75
N ASP A 117 50.69 -12.73 7.43
CA ASP A 117 51.98 -12.54 6.75
C ASP A 117 52.73 -11.32 7.31
N ALA A 118 52.03 -10.21 7.55
CA ALA A 118 52.60 -9.01 8.18
C ALA A 118 53.11 -9.28 9.60
N CYS A 119 52.38 -10.07 10.40
CA CYS A 119 52.79 -10.47 11.73
C CYS A 119 54.02 -11.39 11.71
N ASP A 120 54.04 -12.39 10.83
CA ASP A 120 55.13 -13.37 10.71
C ASP A 120 56.45 -12.70 10.25
N LEU A 121 56.35 -11.70 9.38
CA LEU A 121 57.49 -10.91 8.93
C LEU A 121 57.95 -9.85 9.96
N GLY A 122 57.30 -9.77 11.12
CA GLY A 122 57.59 -8.76 12.15
C GLY A 122 57.39 -7.32 11.66
N MET A 123 56.53 -7.12 10.64
CA MET A 123 56.35 -5.82 10.01
C MET A 123 55.59 -4.87 10.94
N THR A 124 56.32 -4.04 11.66
CA THR A 124 55.78 -2.83 12.28
C THR A 124 55.87 -1.70 11.25
N SER A 125 54.74 -1.27 10.69
CA SER A 125 54.56 -0.08 9.81
C SER A 125 55.88 0.62 9.43
N CYS A 126 56.56 0.17 8.39
CA CYS A 126 57.80 0.80 7.94
C CYS A 126 57.49 2.17 7.35
N GLU A 127 58.12 3.22 7.87
CA GLU A 127 58.14 4.54 7.24
C GLU A 127 59.25 4.54 6.18
N LEU A 128 58.87 4.50 4.90
CA LEU A 128 59.81 4.78 3.82
C LEU A 128 59.83 6.29 3.62
N LYS A 129 60.98 6.93 3.88
CA LYS A 129 61.18 8.33 3.49
C LYS A 129 61.45 8.37 2.00
N ASP A 130 60.50 8.88 1.23
CA ASP A 130 60.77 9.27 -0.15
C ASP A 130 61.70 10.50 -0.13
N GLY A 131 62.50 10.68 -1.19
CA GLY A 131 63.54 11.71 -1.28
C GLY A 131 63.07 13.16 -1.09
N ASP A 132 61.75 13.39 -1.11
CA ASP A 132 61.07 14.67 -0.85
C ASP A 132 60.61 14.88 0.60
N GLY A 133 60.90 13.94 1.51
CA GLY A 133 60.58 14.05 2.94
C GLY A 133 59.20 13.53 3.34
N ASP A 134 58.39 13.05 2.39
CA ASP A 134 57.14 12.35 2.67
C ASP A 134 57.43 10.90 3.10
N SER A 135 56.82 10.47 4.20
CA SER A 135 57.03 9.14 4.78
C SER A 135 55.86 8.23 4.44
N THR A 136 56.00 7.36 3.44
CA THR A 136 54.92 6.52 2.94
C THR A 136 54.81 5.24 3.78
N ARG A 137 53.67 5.04 4.47
CA ARG A 137 53.39 3.87 5.34
C ARG A 137 52.59 2.80 4.58
N LEU A 138 53.20 2.20 3.56
CA LEU A 138 52.56 1.30 2.58
C LEU A 138 51.70 0.18 3.22
N LEU A 139 52.23 -0.56 4.19
CA LEU A 139 51.51 -1.69 4.79
C LEU A 139 50.26 -1.25 5.59
N LYS A 140 50.32 -0.09 6.25
CA LYS A 140 49.18 0.44 7.00
C LYS A 140 48.05 0.84 6.06
N ASP A 141 48.40 1.49 4.96
CA ASP A 141 47.45 1.98 3.97
C ASP A 141 46.81 0.81 3.19
N ASP A 142 47.59 -0.21 2.83
CA ASP A 142 47.08 -1.43 2.18
C ASP A 142 46.09 -2.19 3.08
N ILE A 143 46.44 -2.39 4.36
CA ILE A 143 45.55 -3.03 5.34
C ILE A 143 44.28 -2.19 5.54
N GLN A 144 44.41 -0.86 5.56
CA GLN A 144 43.28 0.03 5.71
C GLN A 144 42.36 -0.01 4.47
N GLN A 145 42.92 -0.07 3.26
CA GLN A 145 42.16 -0.24 2.03
C GLN A 145 41.43 -1.59 2.00
N MET A 146 42.09 -2.68 2.41
CA MET A 146 41.46 -4.00 2.52
C MET A 146 40.31 -4.00 3.54
N ARG A 147 40.49 -3.36 4.70
CA ARG A 147 39.41 -3.19 5.69
C ARG A 147 38.23 -2.41 5.15
N GLN A 148 38.47 -1.32 4.42
CA GLN A 148 37.41 -0.56 3.76
C GLN A 148 36.68 -1.40 2.71
N GLY A 149 37.41 -2.21 1.94
CA GLY A 149 36.83 -3.18 1.00
C GLY A 149 35.88 -4.15 1.69
N VAL A 150 36.32 -4.77 2.80
CA VAL A 150 35.48 -5.67 3.61
C VAL A 150 34.24 -4.96 4.13
N GLN A 151 34.37 -3.75 4.68
CA GLN A 151 33.24 -2.96 5.20
C GLN A 151 32.23 -2.62 4.09
N ASN A 152 32.70 -2.24 2.91
CA ASN A 152 31.85 -1.93 1.77
C ASN A 152 31.05 -3.14 1.31
N TRP A 153 31.70 -4.30 1.17
CA TRP A 153 31.02 -5.54 0.80
C TRP A 153 30.03 -6.00 1.88
N SER A 154 30.39 -5.87 3.16
CA SER A 154 29.48 -6.16 4.26
C SER A 154 28.25 -5.25 4.24
N ARG A 155 28.41 -3.96 3.90
CA ARG A 155 27.29 -3.03 3.75
C ARG A 155 26.36 -3.44 2.61
N ILE A 156 26.93 -3.72 1.42
CA ILE A 156 26.16 -4.17 0.24
C ILE A 156 25.37 -5.44 0.57
N LEU A 157 26.00 -6.40 1.25
CA LEU A 157 25.34 -7.62 1.69
C LEU A 157 24.17 -7.35 2.66
N MET A 158 24.36 -6.44 3.61
CA MET A 158 23.31 -6.07 4.57
C MET A 158 22.13 -5.39 3.87
N GLU A 159 22.40 -4.46 2.95
CA GLU A 159 21.39 -3.78 2.14
C GLU A 159 20.59 -4.79 1.29
N ALA A 160 21.26 -5.75 0.66
CA ALA A 160 20.59 -6.81 -0.09
C ALA A 160 19.70 -7.70 0.79
N LYS A 161 20.16 -8.05 2.00
CA LYS A 161 19.35 -8.82 2.97
C LYS A 161 18.13 -8.05 3.45
N GLN A 162 18.27 -6.73 3.68
CA GLN A 162 17.15 -5.87 4.04
C GLN A 162 16.14 -5.74 2.89
N ASP A 163 16.62 -5.57 1.67
CA ASP A 163 15.79 -5.54 0.47
C ASP A 163 15.00 -6.84 0.27
N LEU A 164 15.65 -8.00 0.46
CA LEU A 164 14.99 -9.30 0.43
C LEU A 164 13.84 -9.40 1.45
N ALA A 165 14.08 -8.93 2.68
CA ALA A 165 13.07 -8.94 3.74
C ALA A 165 11.91 -7.99 3.43
N SER A 166 12.20 -6.80 2.91
CA SER A 166 11.19 -5.84 2.45
C SER A 166 10.32 -6.42 1.34
N LYS A 167 10.92 -7.03 0.31
CA LYS A 167 10.20 -7.70 -0.78
C LYS A 167 9.33 -8.85 -0.26
N LYS A 168 9.83 -9.66 0.67
CA LYS A 168 9.02 -10.73 1.32
C LYS A 168 7.78 -10.16 2.01
N HIS A 169 7.91 -9.03 2.70
CA HIS A 169 6.78 -8.37 3.34
C HIS A 169 5.77 -7.83 2.32
N GLN A 170 6.23 -7.15 1.27
CA GLN A 170 5.39 -6.65 0.19
C GLN A 170 4.61 -7.78 -0.51
N ILE A 171 5.27 -8.89 -0.83
CA ILE A 171 4.64 -10.09 -1.40
C ILE A 171 3.52 -10.59 -0.48
N THR A 172 3.76 -10.64 0.83
CA THR A 172 2.76 -11.11 1.81
C THR A 172 1.53 -10.18 1.83
N MET A 173 1.75 -8.87 1.79
CA MET A 173 0.67 -7.86 1.75
C MET A 173 -0.16 -7.99 0.47
N ILE A 174 0.49 -8.11 -0.70
CA ILE A 174 -0.20 -8.26 -1.99
C ILE A 174 -0.94 -9.60 -2.07
N ALA A 175 -0.33 -10.70 -1.62
CA ALA A 175 -0.99 -12.01 -1.61
C ALA A 175 -2.23 -12.02 -0.71
N THR A 176 -2.19 -11.33 0.43
CA THR A 176 -3.35 -11.18 1.31
C THR A 176 -4.44 -10.33 0.65
N SER A 177 -4.06 -9.21 0.03
CA SER A 177 -4.98 -8.37 -0.74
C SER A 177 -5.66 -9.14 -1.88
N LEU A 178 -4.90 -9.90 -2.66
CA LEU A 178 -5.41 -10.72 -3.76
C LEU A 178 -6.48 -11.69 -3.28
N LYS A 179 -6.22 -12.40 -2.18
CA LYS A 179 -7.20 -13.32 -1.60
C LYS A 179 -8.51 -12.61 -1.24
N THR A 180 -8.44 -11.44 -0.61
CA THR A 180 -9.63 -10.63 -0.27
C THR A 180 -10.39 -10.22 -1.53
N LEU A 181 -9.69 -9.77 -2.57
CA LEU A 181 -10.32 -9.38 -3.84
C LEU A 181 -10.97 -10.56 -4.56
N GLU A 182 -10.34 -11.74 -4.53
CA GLU A 182 -10.91 -12.97 -5.08
C GLU A 182 -12.19 -13.38 -4.33
N GLU A 183 -12.21 -13.27 -3.01
CA GLU A 183 -13.39 -13.51 -2.17
C GLU A 183 -14.52 -12.51 -2.49
N GLU A 184 -14.21 -11.21 -2.59
CA GLU A 184 -15.17 -10.16 -2.98
C GLU A 184 -15.75 -10.41 -4.38
N ARG A 185 -14.89 -10.75 -5.34
CA ARG A 185 -15.30 -11.11 -6.70
C ARG A 185 -16.22 -12.32 -6.70
N GLN A 186 -15.90 -13.36 -5.93
CA GLN A 186 -16.74 -14.56 -5.84
C GLN A 186 -18.10 -14.25 -5.22
N GLN A 187 -18.16 -13.42 -4.18
CA GLN A 187 -19.42 -12.97 -3.58
C GLN A 187 -20.25 -12.17 -4.57
N LEU A 188 -19.66 -11.19 -5.26
CA LEU A 188 -20.36 -10.34 -6.22
C LEU A 188 -20.88 -11.14 -7.43
N SER A 189 -20.14 -12.16 -7.87
CA SER A 189 -20.57 -13.06 -8.94
C SER A 189 -21.80 -13.90 -8.57
N GLN A 190 -22.06 -14.16 -7.28
CA GLN A 190 -23.27 -14.86 -6.84
C GLN A 190 -24.52 -13.98 -6.89
N TRP A 191 -24.35 -12.66 -6.99
CA TRP A 191 -25.43 -11.66 -6.93
C TRP A 191 -25.85 -11.14 -8.31
N MET A 192 -25.20 -11.62 -9.40
CA MET A 192 -25.60 -11.39 -10.79
C MET A 192 -26.67 -12.39 -11.26
#